data_AF-A0A0U2XIM6-F1
#
_entry.id   AF-A0A0U2XIM6-F1
#
_cell.length_a   1.000
_cell.length_b   1.000
_cell.length_c   1.000
_cell.angle_alpha   90.00
_cell.angle_beta   90.00
_cell.angle_gamma   90.00
#
_symmetry.space_group_name_H-M   'P 1'
#
loop_
_entity.id
_entity.type
_entity.pdbx_description
1 polymer ?
#
loop_
_entity_poly.entity_id
_entity_poly.type
_entity_poly.pdbx_seq_one_letter_code
_entity_poly.pdbx_strand_id
1 'polypeptide(L)'
;MNSEILKEQMVVLGMCIYGAKNFVGMDMDYKEYDKGSNFLEYTGGSLSVALNSVDLDEYDEKYWVDSLLEGIRILLSLEDVFADTECLLISVSSIPSDILEGLSFYPKDTVAEIIKEEIKDERFKNIRIDFI
;
A
#
# COMPACT_ATOMS: atom_id res chain seq x y z
N MET A 1 24.86 16.76 4.38
CA MET A 1 23.44 16.42 4.51
C MET A 1 23.29 15.76 5.87
N ASN A 2 22.64 16.38 6.85
CA ASN A 2 22.37 15.71 8.12
C ASN A 2 21.21 14.76 7.86
N SER A 3 21.48 13.46 7.85
CA SER A 3 20.43 12.46 7.71
C SER A 3 19.59 12.46 8.99
N GLU A 4 18.30 12.73 8.89
CA GLU A 4 17.39 12.61 10.03
C GLU A 4 17.42 11.16 10.55
N ILE A 5 17.64 11.02 11.85
CA ILE A 5 17.63 9.73 12.55
C ILE A 5 16.17 9.40 12.88
N LEU A 6 15.75 8.18 12.55
CA LEU A 6 14.41 7.70 12.81
C LEU A 6 14.19 7.47 14.31
N LYS A 7 13.07 7.99 14.82
CA LYS A 7 12.68 7.89 16.24
C LYS A 7 11.91 6.62 16.56
N GLU A 8 11.37 5.97 15.54
CA GLU A 8 10.46 4.83 15.61
C GLU A 8 10.84 3.82 14.52
N GLN A 9 10.59 2.54 14.76
CA GLN A 9 10.72 1.51 13.74
C GLN A 9 9.57 1.64 12.74
N MET A 10 9.91 1.74 11.47
CA MET A 10 8.97 2.12 10.42
C MET A 10 9.07 1.15 9.24
N VAL A 11 7.92 0.81 8.68
CA VAL A 11 7.86 0.19 7.35
C VAL A 11 7.22 1.17 6.38
N VAL A 12 7.89 1.40 5.25
CA VAL A 12 7.35 2.15 4.12
C VAL A 12 7.01 1.15 3.03
N LEU A 13 5.76 1.17 2.60
CA LEU A 13 5.21 0.34 1.56
C LEU A 13 4.88 1.21 0.35
N GLY A 14 5.44 0.91 -0.82
CA GLY A 14 4.97 1.39 -2.10
C GLY A 14 4.03 0.36 -2.73
N MET A 15 2.88 0.79 -3.21
CA MET A 15 1.89 -0.05 -3.87
C MET A 15 1.49 0.53 -5.21
N CYS A 16 1.57 -0.31 -6.24
CA CYS A 16 1.18 0.00 -7.62
C CYS A 16 0.15 -1.03 -8.05
N ILE A 17 -1.11 -0.61 -8.24
CA ILE A 17 -2.17 -1.45 -8.80
C ILE A 17 -2.18 -1.23 -10.31
N TYR A 18 -2.24 -2.30 -11.08
CA TYR A 18 -2.31 -2.24 -12.53
C TYR A 18 -3.38 -3.18 -13.07
N GLY A 19 -4.13 -2.67 -14.04
CA GLY A 19 -5.06 -3.44 -14.83
C GLY A 19 -4.40 -3.93 -16.12
N ALA A 20 -4.64 -5.17 -16.48
CA ALA A 20 -4.39 -5.72 -17.80
C ALA A 20 -5.67 -6.41 -18.29
N LYS A 21 -5.75 -6.70 -19.59
CA LYS A 21 -7.01 -6.98 -20.31
C LYS A 21 -8.01 -7.90 -19.58
N ASN A 22 -7.53 -8.91 -18.85
CA ASN A 22 -8.37 -9.85 -18.10
C ASN A 22 -7.91 -10.05 -16.64
N PHE A 23 -7.04 -9.19 -16.11
CA PHE A 23 -6.51 -9.38 -14.76
C PHE A 23 -6.09 -8.07 -14.10
N VAL A 24 -6.16 -8.05 -12.78
CA VAL A 24 -5.70 -6.94 -11.95
C VAL A 24 -4.56 -7.46 -11.11
N GLY A 25 -3.40 -6.85 -11.30
CA GLY A 25 -2.20 -7.14 -10.56
C GLY A 25 -1.87 -5.99 -9.62
N MET A 26 -0.98 -6.30 -8.69
CA MET A 26 -0.41 -5.32 -7.80
C MET A 26 1.05 -5.64 -7.55
N ASP A 27 1.89 -4.63 -7.77
CA ASP A 27 3.29 -4.65 -7.39
C ASP A 27 3.44 -3.88 -6.08
N MET A 28 4.19 -4.48 -5.15
CA MET A 28 4.48 -3.92 -3.85
C MET A 28 5.97 -3.89 -3.63
N ASP A 29 6.46 -2.79 -3.10
CA ASP A 29 7.82 -2.64 -2.60
C ASP A 29 7.74 -2.26 -1.14
N TYR A 30 8.52 -2.91 -0.28
CA TYR A 30 8.58 -2.52 1.13
C TYR A 30 10.01 -2.22 1.55
N LYS A 31 10.13 -1.29 2.49
CA LYS A 31 11.39 -0.88 3.12
C LYS A 31 11.18 -0.83 4.62
N GLU A 32 11.95 -1.62 5.34
CA GLU A 32 11.99 -1.64 6.80
C GLU A 32 13.12 -0.75 7.29
N TYR A 33 12.80 0.07 8.28
CA TYR A 33 13.73 0.99 8.89
C TYR A 33 13.77 0.78 10.39
N ASP A 34 14.96 0.45 10.88
CA ASP A 34 15.21 0.32 12.30
C ASP A 34 15.17 1.66 13.02
N LYS A 35 14.72 1.61 14.28
CA LYS A 35 14.83 2.77 15.17
C LYS A 35 16.30 3.17 15.35
N GLY A 36 16.59 4.45 15.15
CA GLY A 36 17.95 4.97 15.25
C GLY A 36 18.76 4.85 13.95
N SER A 37 18.22 4.22 12.90
CA SER A 37 18.83 4.26 11.57
C SER A 37 18.54 5.59 10.88
N ASN A 38 19.29 5.85 9.81
CA ASN A 38 18.99 6.93 8.88
C ASN A 38 18.17 6.40 7.68
N PHE A 39 17.50 7.29 6.95
CA PHE A 39 16.66 6.93 5.80
C PHE A 39 17.39 6.27 4.61
N LEU A 40 18.73 6.20 4.62
CA LEU A 40 19.50 5.49 3.58
C LEU A 40 19.78 4.04 3.95
N GLU A 41 19.63 3.67 5.22
CA GLU A 41 19.87 2.33 5.76
C GLU A 41 18.54 1.61 5.98
N TYR A 42 18.21 0.72 5.05
CA TYR A 42 16.98 -0.07 5.08
C TYR A 42 17.21 -1.49 4.58
N THR A 43 16.42 -2.43 5.08
CA THR A 43 16.19 -3.73 4.45
C THR A 43 14.89 -3.65 3.65
N GLY A 44 14.75 -4.45 2.60
CA GLY A 44 13.54 -4.37 1.79
C GLY A 44 13.48 -5.45 0.72
N GLY A 45 12.32 -5.50 0.09
CA GLY A 45 12.01 -6.45 -0.96
C GLY A 45 10.83 -5.98 -1.81
N SER A 46 10.55 -6.76 -2.84
CA SER A 46 9.47 -6.51 -3.79
C SER A 46 8.63 -7.77 -3.94
N LEU A 47 7.32 -7.60 -4.10
CA LEU A 47 6.35 -8.67 -4.29
C LEU A 47 5.35 -8.26 -5.38
N SER A 48 5.15 -9.13 -6.36
CA SER A 48 4.09 -8.98 -7.37
C SER A 48 3.01 -10.01 -7.11
N VAL A 49 1.76 -9.55 -7.00
CA VAL A 49 0.60 -10.39 -6.70
C VAL A 49 -0.46 -10.18 -7.77
N ALA A 50 -0.94 -11.29 -8.33
CA ALA A 50 -2.19 -11.28 -9.09
C ALA A 50 -3.34 -11.26 -8.07
N LEU A 51 -4.12 -10.19 -8.06
CA LEU A 51 -5.23 -10.02 -7.12
C LEU A 51 -6.46 -10.76 -7.63
N ASN A 52 -6.88 -10.48 -8.85
CA ASN A 52 -8.09 -11.07 -9.43
C ASN A 52 -8.03 -11.17 -10.96
N SER A 53 -8.80 -12.12 -11.50
CA SER A 53 -9.18 -12.15 -12.92
C SER A 53 -10.48 -11.37 -13.09
N VAL A 54 -10.45 -10.25 -13.81
CA VAL A 54 -11.65 -9.45 -14.07
C VAL A 54 -11.63 -8.96 -15.50
N ASP A 55 -12.81 -8.82 -16.09
CA ASP A 55 -12.96 -8.09 -17.34
C ASP A 55 -12.82 -6.59 -17.02
N LEU A 56 -11.93 -5.88 -17.71
CA LEU A 56 -11.71 -4.45 -17.46
C LEU A 56 -12.99 -3.62 -17.65
N ASP A 57 -13.95 -4.11 -18.44
CA ASP A 57 -15.25 -3.48 -18.63
C ASP A 57 -16.13 -3.51 -17.35
N GLU A 58 -15.80 -4.37 -16.38
CA GLU A 58 -16.44 -4.48 -15.06
C GLU A 58 -15.63 -3.80 -13.93
N TYR A 59 -14.45 -3.26 -14.26
CA TYR A 59 -13.58 -2.63 -13.28
C TYR A 59 -14.09 -1.22 -12.96
N ASP A 60 -14.69 -1.07 -11.78
CA ASP A 60 -15.15 0.21 -11.26
C ASP A 60 -14.29 0.68 -10.07
N GLU A 61 -14.62 1.85 -9.54
CA GLU A 61 -13.96 2.42 -8.37
C GLU A 61 -14.01 1.48 -7.16
N LYS A 62 -15.18 0.90 -6.85
CA LYS A 62 -15.34 0.04 -5.68
C LYS A 62 -14.42 -1.16 -5.82
N TYR A 63 -14.37 -1.75 -7.01
CA TYR A 63 -13.51 -2.87 -7.32
C TYR A 63 -12.02 -2.54 -7.14
N TRP A 64 -11.58 -1.35 -7.54
CA TRP A 64 -10.21 -0.90 -7.30
C TRP A 64 -9.90 -0.78 -5.80
N VAL A 65 -10.81 -0.19 -5.01
CA VAL A 65 -10.63 -0.07 -3.55
C VAL A 65 -10.58 -1.45 -2.90
N ASP A 66 -11.48 -2.37 -3.30
CA ASP A 66 -11.50 -3.75 -2.80
C ASP A 66 -10.18 -4.48 -3.12
N SER A 67 -9.66 -4.29 -4.34
CA SER A 67 -8.38 -4.84 -4.78
C SER A 67 -7.21 -4.28 -3.97
N LEU A 68 -7.21 -2.97 -3.68
CA LEU A 68 -6.21 -2.33 -2.83
C LEU A 68 -6.23 -2.90 -1.41
N LEU A 69 -7.42 -3.06 -0.82
CA LEU A 69 -7.59 -3.65 0.50
C LEU A 69 -7.10 -5.11 0.54
N GLU A 70 -7.43 -5.90 -0.47
CA GLU A 70 -6.93 -7.28 -0.61
C GLU A 70 -5.39 -7.30 -0.66
N GLY A 71 -4.80 -6.41 -1.45
CA GLY A 71 -3.36 -6.26 -1.53
C GLY A 71 -2.69 -5.94 -0.20
N ILE A 72 -3.23 -4.96 0.53
CA ILE A 72 -2.74 -4.60 1.87
C ILE A 72 -2.87 -5.80 2.83
N ARG A 73 -3.99 -6.54 2.78
CA ARG A 73 -4.19 -7.73 3.63
C ARG A 73 -3.18 -8.84 3.35
N ILE A 74 -2.88 -9.11 2.08
CA ILE A 74 -1.87 -10.09 1.68
C ILE A 74 -0.51 -9.70 2.26
N LEU A 75 -0.15 -8.42 2.16
CA LEU A 75 1.08 -7.94 2.76
C LEU A 75 1.10 -8.13 4.27
N LEU A 76 0.07 -7.69 4.99
CA LEU A 76 0.04 -7.77 6.45
C LEU A 76 0.09 -9.20 6.99
N SER A 77 -0.21 -10.20 6.15
CA SER A 77 -0.02 -11.62 6.46
C SER A 77 1.46 -12.08 6.47
N LEU A 78 2.39 -11.27 5.96
CA LEU A 78 3.83 -11.51 6.02
C LEU A 78 4.36 -11.11 7.41
N GLU A 79 3.95 -11.84 8.45
CA GLU A 79 4.19 -11.48 9.86
C GLU A 79 5.66 -11.15 10.19
N ASP A 80 6.60 -11.86 9.59
CA ASP A 80 8.04 -11.67 9.80
C ASP A 80 8.54 -10.27 9.37
N VAL A 81 7.90 -9.65 8.37
CA VAL A 81 8.25 -8.30 7.87
C VAL A 81 7.79 -7.21 8.85
N PHE A 82 6.81 -7.50 9.71
CA PHE A 82 6.14 -6.50 10.56
C PHE A 82 6.34 -6.71 12.06
N ALA A 83 7.13 -7.69 12.48
CA ALA A 83 7.19 -8.20 13.86
C ALA A 83 7.41 -7.11 14.93
N ASP A 84 8.13 -6.03 14.60
CA ASP A 84 8.44 -4.92 15.51
C ASP A 84 8.09 -3.52 14.94
N THR A 85 7.20 -3.47 13.94
CA THR A 85 6.85 -2.21 13.26
C THR A 85 5.93 -1.35 14.12
N GLU A 86 6.39 -0.17 14.52
CA GLU A 86 5.58 0.80 15.26
C GLU A 86 4.71 1.66 14.34
N CYS A 87 5.24 2.00 13.16
CA CYS A 87 4.62 2.91 12.19
C CYS A 87 4.63 2.30 10.79
N LEU A 88 3.45 2.21 10.17
CA LEU A 88 3.29 1.78 8.78
C LEU A 88 2.92 2.99 7.91
N LEU A 89 3.72 3.25 6.88
CA LEU A 89 3.40 4.20 5.82
C LEU A 89 3.07 3.43 4.54
N ILE A 90 1.84 3.59 4.05
CA ILE A 90 1.39 3.02 2.78
C ILE A 90 1.35 4.14 1.75
N SER A 91 2.16 4.01 0.72
CA SER A 91 2.23 4.90 -0.42
C SER A 91 1.61 4.22 -1.63
N VAL A 92 0.53 4.79 -2.17
CA VAL A 92 -0.18 4.26 -3.34
C VAL A 92 0.10 5.15 -4.53
N SER A 93 0.75 4.61 -5.57
CA SER A 93 1.24 5.37 -6.73
C SER A 93 0.41 5.21 -8.00
N SER A 94 -0.62 4.35 -7.99
CA SER A 94 -1.46 4.11 -9.17
C SER A 94 -2.89 4.48 -8.86
N ILE A 95 -3.27 5.68 -9.30
CA ILE A 95 -4.65 6.13 -9.21
C ILE A 95 -5.40 5.56 -10.43
N PRO A 96 -6.62 5.07 -10.25
CA PRO A 96 -7.44 4.52 -11.32
C PRO A 96 -7.51 5.33 -12.62
N SER A 97 -7.33 6.66 -12.61
CA SER A 97 -7.32 7.49 -13.83
C SER A 97 -6.26 7.08 -14.84
N ASP A 98 -5.15 6.49 -14.38
CA ASP A 98 -4.07 5.99 -15.24
C ASP A 98 -4.37 4.59 -15.80
N ILE A 99 -5.44 3.94 -15.30
CA ILE A 99 -5.86 2.58 -15.65
C ILE A 99 -7.17 2.61 -16.46
N LEU A 100 -8.08 3.54 -16.15
CA LEU A 100 -9.39 3.68 -16.77
C LEU A 100 -9.79 5.15 -16.92
N GLU A 101 -9.84 5.60 -18.17
CA GLU A 101 -10.36 6.92 -18.52
C GLU A 101 -11.88 7.00 -18.28
N GLY A 102 -12.35 8.06 -17.61
CA GLY A 102 -13.76 8.44 -17.59
C GLY A 102 -14.58 8.02 -16.37
N LEU A 103 -13.99 7.37 -15.37
CA LEU A 103 -14.65 7.10 -14.09
C LEU A 103 -14.51 8.29 -13.13
N SER A 104 -15.59 8.60 -12.41
CA SER A 104 -15.55 9.53 -11.27
C SER A 104 -15.04 8.78 -10.04
N PHE A 105 -14.01 9.32 -9.39
CA PHE A 105 -13.39 8.69 -8.23
C PHE A 105 -13.71 9.40 -6.91
N TYR A 106 -13.74 8.63 -5.83
CA TYR A 106 -13.65 9.01 -4.45
C TYR A 106 -12.46 9.94 -4.24
N PRO A 107 -12.63 10.96 -3.40
CA PRO A 107 -11.51 11.74 -2.92
C PRO A 107 -10.46 10.82 -2.27
N LYS A 108 -9.17 11.13 -2.49
CA LYS A 108 -8.04 10.41 -1.86
C LYS A 108 -8.21 10.26 -0.35
N ASP A 109 -8.70 11.31 0.32
CA ASP A 109 -8.96 11.29 1.76
C ASP A 109 -10.02 10.25 2.15
N THR A 110 -11.07 10.10 1.35
CA THR A 110 -12.12 9.09 1.56
C THR A 110 -11.57 7.68 1.41
N VAL A 111 -10.73 7.43 0.40
CA VAL A 111 -10.07 6.12 0.25
C VAL A 111 -9.14 5.84 1.43
N ALA A 112 -8.38 6.84 1.91
CA ALA A 112 -7.54 6.70 3.10
C ALA A 112 -8.36 6.33 4.34
N GLU A 113 -9.52 6.95 4.52
CA GLU A 113 -10.43 6.64 5.63
C GLU A 113 -10.94 5.20 5.53
N ILE A 114 -11.42 4.77 4.37
CA ILE A 114 -11.87 3.39 4.13
C ILE A 114 -10.77 2.38 4.49
N ILE A 115 -9.54 2.59 4.01
CA ILE A 115 -8.42 1.69 4.31
C ILE A 115 -8.14 1.65 5.80
N LYS A 116 -8.12 2.79 6.51
CA LYS A 116 -7.89 2.82 7.96
C LYS A 116 -9.01 2.14 8.75
N GLU A 117 -10.24 2.19 8.26
CA GLU A 117 -11.38 1.51 8.89
C GLU A 117 -11.33 -0.01 8.69
N GLU A 118 -10.93 -0.46 7.50
CA GLU A 118 -10.87 -1.87 7.12
C GLU A 118 -9.59 -2.57 7.58
N ILE A 119 -8.47 -1.85 7.65
CA ILE A 119 -7.17 -2.35 8.06
C ILE A 119 -6.93 -1.93 9.51
N LYS A 120 -7.41 -2.76 10.43
CA LYS A 120 -7.13 -2.64 11.86
C LYS A 120 -6.15 -3.74 12.27
N ASP A 121 -4.94 -3.34 12.59
CA ASP A 121 -3.90 -4.23 13.08
C ASP A 121 -3.30 -3.63 14.34
N GLU A 122 -3.41 -4.36 15.46
CA GLU A 122 -3.02 -3.89 16.79
C GLU A 122 -1.50 -3.68 16.92
N ARG A 123 -0.70 -4.23 15.99
CA ARG A 123 0.76 -4.08 15.97
C ARG A 123 1.16 -2.63 15.71
N PHE A 124 0.45 -1.94 14.83
CA PHE A 124 0.82 -0.59 14.43
C PHE A 124 0.18 0.47 15.34
N LYS A 125 1.01 1.34 15.91
CA LYS A 125 0.54 2.50 16.67
C LYS A 125 0.02 3.60 15.75
N ASN A 126 0.50 3.63 14.51
CA ASN A 126 0.13 4.62 13.52
C ASN A 126 0.17 4.00 12.11
N ILE A 127 -0.90 4.20 11.34
CA ILE A 127 -0.99 3.86 9.93
C ILE A 127 -1.22 5.15 9.15
N ARG A 128 -0.29 5.47 8.25
CA ARG A 128 -0.35 6.61 7.34
C ARG A 128 -0.56 6.13 5.92
N ILE A 129 -1.36 6.86 5.17
CA ILE A 129 -1.69 6.52 3.79
C ILE A 129 -1.49 7.78 2.96
N ASP A 130 -0.58 7.69 1.99
CA ASP A 130 -0.25 8.76 1.08
C ASP A 130 -0.51 8.29 -0.36
N PHE A 131 -1.21 9.11 -1.15
CA PHE A 131 -1.44 8.86 -2.57
C PHE A 131 -0.56 9.78 -3.39
N ILE A 132 0.41 9.21 -4.11
CA ILE A 132 1.41 9.96 -4.90
C ILE A 132 0.97 10.06 -6.36
#